data_AF-A0A149UNN4-F1
#
_entry.id   AF-A0A149UNN4-F1
#
_cell.length_a   1.000
_cell.length_b   1.000
_cell.length_c   1.000
_cell.angle_alpha   90.00
_cell.angle_beta   90.00
_cell.angle_gamma   90.00
#
_symmetry.space_group_name_H-M   'P 1'
#
loop_
_entity.id
_entity.type
_entity.pdbx_description
1 polymer ?
#
loop_
_entity_poly.entity_id
_entity_poly.type
_entity_poly.pdbx_seq_one_letter_code
_entity_poly.pdbx_strand_id
1 'polypeptide(L)'
;MLTRRRTAGLFAAATQSILSLFTAKPAAAADPTEGGSPLRRGKTEPEASHPEPADRPGGITPTPGTILSDAEYRPSIHFSPRIGFMNDPNGLVHDGKQWHLYYQFDPFAPYAGRVHWGHATSPDLYHWQDQPVAINQTAAGEAFSGSAVIDADFSHLRQFRVIL
;
A
#
# COMPACT_ATOMS: atom_id res chain seq x y z
N MET A 1 -12.21 14.69 62.07
CA MET A 1 -11.54 13.77 63.04
C MET A 1 -12.42 12.52 63.17
N LEU A 2 -11.81 11.31 63.18
CA LEU A 2 -12.38 9.93 63.26
C LEU A 2 -13.06 9.43 61.97
N THR A 3 -12.57 8.46 61.16
CA THR A 3 -11.98 7.11 61.34
C THR A 3 -13.01 5.98 61.53
N ARG A 4 -13.11 5.08 60.54
CA ARG A 4 -13.42 3.62 60.59
C ARG A 4 -13.31 3.09 59.14
N ARG A 5 -12.35 2.28 58.67
CA ARG A 5 -11.82 0.92 58.96
C ARG A 5 -12.79 -0.28 58.74
N ARG A 6 -12.45 -1.04 57.67
CA ARG A 6 -12.55 -2.51 57.40
C ARG A 6 -13.98 -3.08 57.21
N THR A 7 -14.29 -4.00 56.29
CA THR A 7 -13.72 -5.34 55.96
C THR A 7 -14.21 -5.79 54.56
N ALA A 8 -13.35 -6.27 53.66
CA ALA A 8 -13.02 -7.69 53.37
C ALA A 8 -14.20 -8.56 52.86
N GLY A 9 -14.18 -8.86 51.56
CA GLY A 9 -14.98 -9.90 50.90
C GLY A 9 -14.07 -10.70 49.96
N LEU A 10 -14.01 -11.99 50.21
CA LEU A 10 -13.07 -12.99 49.75
C LEU A 10 -13.61 -13.65 48.47
N PHE A 11 -12.81 -13.81 47.41
CA PHE A 11 -12.94 -14.94 46.49
C PHE A 11 -11.54 -15.39 46.02
N ALA A 12 -11.18 -16.59 46.47
CA ALA A 12 -10.15 -17.47 45.95
C ALA A 12 -10.51 -17.87 44.49
N ALA A 13 -9.68 -18.43 43.61
CA ALA A 13 -8.27 -18.81 43.54
C ALA A 13 -8.02 -19.06 42.04
N ALA A 14 -6.80 -18.87 41.55
CA ALA A 14 -6.22 -19.75 40.52
C ALA A 14 -4.74 -19.43 40.37
N THR A 15 -3.94 -20.36 40.84
CA THR A 15 -2.50 -20.51 40.64
C THR A 15 -2.11 -20.52 39.16
N GLN A 16 -1.03 -19.82 38.82
CA GLN A 16 0.17 -20.43 38.19
C GLN A 16 1.26 -19.38 38.00
N SER A 17 2.37 -19.54 38.73
CA SER A 17 3.66 -18.93 38.42
C SER A 17 4.41 -19.84 37.46
N ILE A 18 4.90 -19.33 36.33
CA ILE A 18 6.20 -19.76 35.77
C ILE A 18 6.89 -18.54 35.15
N LEU A 19 7.91 -18.06 35.86
CA LEU A 19 8.93 -17.14 35.39
C LEU A 19 9.93 -17.97 34.57
N SER A 20 9.94 -17.84 33.25
CA SER A 20 10.99 -18.41 32.40
C SER A 20 11.97 -17.33 31.98
N LEU A 21 13.13 -17.34 32.63
CA LEU A 21 14.34 -16.65 32.16
C LEU A 21 14.71 -17.22 30.77
N PHE A 22 14.70 -16.38 29.74
CA PHE A 22 15.45 -16.69 28.53
C PHE A 22 16.89 -16.19 28.71
N THR A 23 17.78 -17.14 28.98
CA THR A 23 19.22 -16.92 28.89
C THR A 23 19.60 -16.79 27.41
N ALA A 24 20.07 -15.61 27.00
CA ALA A 24 20.66 -15.44 25.68
C ALA A 24 21.93 -16.31 25.56
N LYS A 25 21.94 -17.22 24.59
CA LYS A 25 23.09 -18.05 24.23
C LYS A 25 24.03 -17.21 23.35
N PRO A 26 25.35 -17.16 23.61
CA PRO A 26 26.25 -16.37 22.79
C PRO A 26 26.41 -17.00 21.40
N ALA A 27 26.43 -16.16 20.36
CA ALA A 27 26.72 -16.57 19.00
C ALA A 27 28.19 -16.96 18.88
N ALA A 28 28.46 -18.24 18.62
CA ALA A 28 29.78 -18.72 18.24
C ALA A 28 29.97 -18.52 16.73
N ALA A 29 31.09 -17.93 16.35
CA ALA A 29 31.55 -17.83 14.97
C ALA A 29 31.85 -19.23 14.40
N ALA A 30 31.43 -19.49 13.16
CA ALA A 30 31.85 -20.66 12.39
C ALA A 30 32.33 -20.23 11.01
N ASP A 31 33.59 -20.55 10.74
CA ASP A 31 34.27 -20.52 9.43
C ASP A 31 34.02 -21.88 8.70
N PRO A 32 34.40 -22.05 7.42
CA PRO A 32 33.51 -22.46 6.34
C PRO A 32 33.63 -23.97 6.06
N THR A 33 33.14 -24.40 4.90
CA THR A 33 33.27 -25.71 4.25
C THR A 33 32.20 -26.79 4.55
N GLU A 34 31.34 -26.88 3.53
CA GLU A 34 30.82 -28.08 2.86
C GLU A 34 29.96 -29.08 3.63
N GLY A 35 28.68 -29.07 3.26
CA GLY A 35 27.71 -30.13 3.51
C GLY A 35 26.32 -29.74 3.04
N GLY A 36 26.20 -29.10 1.88
CA GLY A 36 24.91 -28.64 1.35
C GLY A 36 24.04 -29.82 0.93
N SER A 37 22.84 -29.92 1.50
CA SER A 37 21.75 -30.69 0.89
C SER A 37 21.49 -30.15 -0.52
N PRO A 38 21.26 -31.00 -1.53
CA PRO A 38 21.01 -30.52 -2.88
C PRO A 38 19.65 -29.83 -2.90
N LEU A 39 19.64 -28.50 -2.69
CA LEU A 39 18.54 -27.66 -3.13
C LEU A 39 18.50 -27.81 -4.64
N ARG A 40 17.53 -28.60 -5.09
CA ARG A 40 17.15 -28.74 -6.49
C ARG A 40 17.07 -27.32 -7.04
N ARG A 41 17.95 -26.99 -7.98
CA ARG A 41 17.95 -25.72 -8.74
C ARG A 41 16.60 -25.63 -9.44
N GLY A 42 15.62 -25.09 -8.72
CA GLY A 42 14.32 -24.73 -9.25
C GLY A 42 14.57 -23.68 -10.31
N LYS A 43 13.92 -23.85 -11.45
CA LYS A 43 13.94 -22.92 -12.58
C LYS A 43 13.95 -21.49 -12.06
N THR A 44 14.86 -20.66 -12.59
CA THR A 44 14.64 -19.21 -12.61
C THR A 44 13.17 -19.02 -12.98
N GLU A 45 12.37 -18.43 -12.10
CA GLU A 45 11.07 -17.97 -12.55
C GLU A 45 11.34 -17.10 -13.77
N PRO A 46 10.68 -17.36 -14.91
CA PRO A 46 10.82 -16.46 -16.04
C PRO A 46 10.40 -15.09 -15.52
N GLU A 47 11.24 -14.07 -15.74
CA GLU A 47 10.86 -12.69 -15.51
C GLU A 47 9.51 -12.47 -16.21
N ALA A 48 8.46 -12.35 -15.41
CA ALA A 48 7.09 -12.20 -15.89
C ALA A 48 6.79 -10.74 -16.26
N SER A 49 7.73 -9.83 -15.97
CA SER A 49 7.68 -8.47 -16.46
C SER A 49 7.80 -8.48 -17.99
N HIS A 50 6.75 -8.01 -18.65
CA HIS A 50 6.86 -7.65 -20.05
C HIS A 50 7.73 -6.40 -20.16
N PRO A 51 8.66 -6.32 -21.14
CA PRO A 51 9.42 -5.09 -21.37
C PRO A 51 8.46 -3.96 -21.71
N GLU A 52 8.36 -2.97 -20.84
CA GLU A 52 7.52 -1.81 -21.06
C GLU A 52 8.23 -0.83 -22.00
N PRO A 53 7.50 0.00 -22.75
CA PRO A 53 8.11 1.05 -23.56
C PRO A 53 9.01 2.01 -22.75
N ALA A 54 8.77 2.16 -21.44
CA ALA A 54 9.62 2.92 -20.53
C ALA A 54 10.99 2.30 -20.29
N ASP A 55 11.14 0.98 -20.44
CA ASP A 55 12.40 0.26 -20.22
C ASP A 55 13.40 0.51 -21.37
N ARG A 56 12.99 1.21 -22.43
CA ARG A 56 13.83 1.50 -23.60
C ARG A 56 14.54 2.85 -23.45
N PRO A 57 15.87 2.89 -23.34
CA PRO A 57 16.60 4.16 -23.30
C PRO A 57 16.40 4.94 -24.62
N GLY A 58 15.98 6.20 -24.51
CA GLY A 58 15.83 7.12 -25.65
C GLY A 58 14.46 7.09 -26.35
N GLY A 59 13.46 6.41 -25.80
CA GLY A 59 12.09 6.48 -26.32
C GLY A 59 11.53 7.90 -26.24
N ILE A 60 11.10 8.46 -27.38
CA ILE A 60 10.33 9.71 -27.39
C ILE A 60 8.95 9.39 -26.83
N THR A 61 8.66 9.81 -25.60
CA THR A 61 7.30 9.73 -25.02
C THR A 61 6.42 10.78 -25.68
N PRO A 62 5.39 10.40 -26.47
CA PRO A 62 4.39 11.35 -26.89
C PRO A 62 3.72 11.92 -25.64
N THR A 63 3.55 13.23 -25.57
CA THR A 63 2.77 13.84 -24.49
C THR A 63 1.38 13.19 -24.49
N PRO A 64 0.92 12.61 -23.37
CA PRO A 64 -0.41 12.00 -23.31
C PRO A 64 -1.46 13.08 -23.55
N GLY A 65 -2.02 13.08 -24.75
CA GLY A 65 -3.18 13.88 -25.12
C GLY A 65 -4.32 12.94 -25.43
N THR A 66 -5.55 13.34 -25.10
CA THR A 66 -6.74 12.64 -25.54
C THR A 66 -6.85 12.77 -27.07
N ILE A 67 -6.75 11.67 -27.80
CA ILE A 67 -7.05 11.63 -29.23
C ILE A 67 -8.52 11.24 -29.44
N LEU A 68 -9.13 11.68 -30.54
CA LEU A 68 -10.56 11.44 -30.80
C LEU A 68 -10.94 9.95 -30.76
N SER A 69 -10.03 9.06 -31.14
CA SER A 69 -10.24 7.61 -31.05
C SER A 69 -10.32 7.09 -29.62
N ASP A 70 -9.71 7.77 -28.64
CA ASP A 70 -9.78 7.34 -27.24
C ASP A 70 -11.22 7.41 -26.73
N ALA A 71 -12.04 8.31 -27.26
CA ALA A 71 -13.44 8.44 -26.87
C ALA A 71 -14.27 7.19 -27.21
N GLU A 72 -13.88 6.43 -28.25
CA GLU A 72 -14.58 5.21 -28.66
C GLU A 72 -14.25 4.02 -27.74
N TYR A 73 -13.01 3.96 -27.24
CA TYR A 73 -12.53 2.85 -26.41
C TYR A 73 -12.59 3.14 -24.90
N ARG A 74 -12.84 4.39 -24.51
CA ARG A 74 -12.93 4.77 -23.11
C ARG A 74 -14.19 4.18 -22.47
N PRO A 75 -14.08 3.47 -21.33
CA PRO A 75 -15.24 2.92 -20.64
C PRO A 75 -16.22 4.01 -20.22
N SER A 76 -17.52 3.75 -20.41
CA SER A 76 -18.59 4.66 -20.02
C SER A 76 -19.02 4.51 -18.56
N ILE A 77 -18.76 3.35 -17.94
CA ILE A 77 -19.24 3.01 -16.58
C ILE A 77 -18.12 2.55 -15.63
N HIS A 78 -16.88 2.40 -16.13
CA HIS A 78 -15.73 2.07 -15.30
C HIS A 78 -14.86 3.31 -15.10
N PHE A 79 -14.28 3.46 -13.92
CA PHE A 79 -13.30 4.50 -13.69
C PHE A 79 -12.09 4.31 -14.61
N SER A 80 -11.63 5.42 -15.19
CA SER A 80 -10.36 5.53 -15.91
C SER A 80 -9.85 6.96 -15.72
N PRO A 81 -8.54 7.20 -15.57
CA PRO A 81 -8.01 8.56 -15.52
C PRO A 81 -8.19 9.22 -16.88
N ARG A 82 -8.25 10.55 -16.94
CA ARG A 82 -8.46 11.28 -18.20
C ARG A 82 -7.36 11.07 -19.23
N ILE A 83 -6.13 10.87 -18.75
CA ILE A 83 -4.91 10.73 -19.53
C ILE A 83 -3.99 9.75 -18.82
N GLY A 84 -2.92 9.33 -19.51
CA GLY A 84 -1.81 8.61 -18.89
C GLY A 84 -2.09 7.14 -18.60
N PHE A 85 -1.21 6.54 -17.79
CA PHE A 85 -1.23 5.14 -17.40
C PHE A 85 -1.91 4.96 -16.03
N MET A 86 -2.69 3.90 -15.88
CA MET A 86 -3.25 3.44 -14.60
C MET A 86 -3.06 1.92 -14.47
N ASN A 87 -2.75 1.45 -13.25
CA ASN A 87 -2.79 0.02 -12.92
C ASN A 87 -3.60 -0.25 -11.62
N ASP A 88 -3.10 -1.12 -10.75
CA ASP A 88 -3.50 -1.41 -9.38
C ASP A 88 -4.32 -0.32 -8.68
N PRO A 89 -5.51 -0.67 -8.16
CA PRO A 89 -6.23 0.16 -7.22
C PRO A 89 -5.51 0.16 -5.86
N ASN A 90 -5.39 1.34 -5.26
CA ASN A 90 -4.77 1.59 -3.97
C ASN A 90 -5.76 2.21 -2.99
N GLY A 91 -5.58 1.91 -1.70
CA GLY A 91 -6.18 2.67 -0.60
C GLY A 91 -7.69 2.98 -0.66
N LEU A 92 -8.53 2.09 -1.21
CA LEU A 92 -9.99 2.33 -1.31
C LEU A 92 -10.63 2.45 0.09
N VAL A 93 -11.18 3.63 0.41
CA VAL A 93 -11.76 3.93 1.73
C VAL A 93 -12.98 4.84 1.62
N HIS A 94 -13.83 4.85 2.65
CA HIS A 94 -14.98 5.75 2.76
C HIS A 94 -14.87 6.63 4.01
N ASP A 95 -14.82 7.94 3.85
CA ASP A 95 -14.56 8.90 4.95
C ASP A 95 -15.79 9.24 5.80
N GLY A 96 -16.95 8.66 5.45
CA GLY A 96 -18.25 8.95 6.04
C GLY A 96 -19.13 9.87 5.18
N LYS A 97 -18.57 10.43 4.10
CA LYS A 97 -19.28 11.27 3.13
C LYS A 97 -19.12 10.76 1.70
N GLN A 98 -17.93 10.29 1.35
CA GLN A 98 -17.61 9.86 -0.01
C GLN A 98 -16.55 8.74 0.00
N TRP A 99 -16.53 7.99 -1.09
CA TRP A 99 -15.50 7.02 -1.42
C TRP A 99 -14.26 7.73 -1.97
N HIS A 100 -13.09 7.24 -1.58
CA HIS A 100 -11.79 7.67 -2.09
C HIS A 100 -11.13 6.46 -2.74
N LEU A 101 -10.88 6.53 -4.04
CA LEU A 101 -10.09 5.57 -4.80
C LEU A 101 -8.73 6.19 -5.07
N TYR A 102 -7.67 5.50 -4.67
CA TYR A 102 -6.33 5.76 -5.15
C TYR A 102 -5.93 4.67 -6.15
N TYR A 103 -4.93 4.93 -6.97
CA TYR A 103 -4.45 4.00 -7.99
C TYR A 103 -3.05 4.40 -8.41
N GLN A 104 -2.22 3.46 -8.85
CA GLN A 104 -0.95 3.85 -9.45
C GLN A 104 -1.21 4.59 -10.76
N PHE A 105 -0.48 5.67 -10.98
CA PHE A 105 -0.77 6.63 -12.03
C PHE A 105 0.51 7.26 -12.60
N ASP A 106 0.71 7.21 -13.91
CA ASP A 106 1.69 8.05 -14.62
C ASP A 106 0.94 9.04 -15.53
N PRO A 107 0.84 10.33 -15.18
CA PRO A 107 0.13 11.33 -15.99
C PRO A 107 0.87 11.72 -17.27
N PHE A 108 2.12 11.31 -17.41
CA PHE A 108 3.04 11.80 -18.42
C PHE A 108 3.40 10.74 -19.48
N ALA A 109 2.95 9.50 -19.31
CA ALA A 109 3.11 8.43 -20.29
C ALA A 109 1.91 7.47 -20.27
N PRO A 110 1.58 6.79 -21.38
CA PRO A 110 0.57 5.73 -21.42
C PRO A 110 1.10 4.36 -20.94
N TYR A 111 2.26 4.33 -20.28
CA TYR A 111 2.93 3.16 -19.72
C TYR A 111 3.55 3.50 -18.36
N ALA A 112 3.85 2.50 -17.53
CA ALA A 112 4.51 2.69 -16.24
C ALA A 112 5.92 3.28 -16.39
N GLY A 113 6.43 4.01 -15.39
CA GLY A 113 7.79 4.55 -15.40
C GLY A 113 8.01 5.78 -14.51
N ARG A 114 6.94 6.51 -14.18
CA ARG A 114 6.90 7.53 -13.13
C ARG A 114 5.63 7.38 -12.31
N VAL A 115 5.50 6.27 -11.58
CA VAL A 115 4.27 5.99 -10.85
C VAL A 115 4.08 6.91 -9.62
N HIS A 116 2.94 7.59 -9.61
CA HIS A 116 2.34 8.35 -8.51
C HIS A 116 1.10 7.60 -7.97
N TRP A 117 0.54 8.05 -6.85
CA TRP A 117 -0.84 7.72 -6.49
C TRP A 117 -1.80 8.76 -7.07
N GLY A 118 -2.53 8.39 -8.12
CA GLY A 118 -3.71 9.11 -8.57
C GLY A 118 -4.83 9.03 -7.52
N HIS A 119 -5.79 9.96 -7.61
CA HIS A 119 -6.89 10.05 -6.66
C HIS A 119 -8.19 10.44 -7.37
N ALA A 120 -9.26 9.73 -7.03
CA ALA A 120 -10.62 10.09 -7.42
C ALA A 120 -11.57 9.87 -6.25
N THR A 121 -12.66 10.63 -6.22
CA THR A 121 -13.70 10.55 -5.18
C THR A 121 -15.05 10.29 -5.80
N SER A 122 -15.91 9.55 -5.11
CA SER A 122 -17.26 9.24 -5.58
C SER A 122 -18.26 9.18 -4.44
N PRO A 123 -19.49 9.69 -4.59
CA PRO A 123 -20.55 9.49 -3.61
C PRO A 123 -21.15 8.06 -3.66
N ASP A 124 -20.99 7.33 -4.76
CA ASP A 124 -21.78 6.12 -5.06
C ASP A 124 -21.00 4.98 -5.74
N LEU A 125 -19.66 5.10 -5.83
CA LEU A 125 -18.76 4.18 -6.55
C LEU A 125 -18.97 4.11 -8.07
N TYR A 126 -19.84 4.95 -8.62
CA TYR A 126 -20.17 4.94 -10.04
C TYR A 126 -19.81 6.27 -10.71
N HIS A 127 -20.17 7.40 -10.09
CA HIS A 127 -19.82 8.73 -10.56
C HIS A 127 -18.55 9.22 -9.88
N TRP A 128 -17.48 9.32 -10.65
CA TRP A 128 -16.15 9.68 -10.14
C TRP A 128 -15.78 11.11 -10.49
N GLN A 129 -15.18 11.79 -9.52
CA GLN A 129 -14.57 13.11 -9.68
C GLN A 129 -13.06 12.96 -9.49
N ASP A 130 -12.29 13.36 -10.50
CA ASP A 130 -10.83 13.42 -10.41
C ASP A 130 -10.39 14.40 -9.32
N GLN A 131 -9.35 14.03 -8.58
CA GLN A 131 -8.71 14.84 -7.56
C GLN A 131 -7.21 15.03 -7.91
N PRO A 132 -6.52 15.99 -7.28
CA PRO A 132 -5.06 16.10 -7.41
C PRO A 132 -4.35 14.80 -7.01
N VAL A 133 -3.17 14.57 -7.59
CA VAL A 133 -2.28 13.45 -7.21
C VAL A 133 -2.06 13.46 -5.69
N ALA A 134 -2.30 12.31 -5.05
CA ALA A 134 -2.25 12.18 -3.59
C ALA A 134 -0.84 11.95 -3.08
N ILE A 135 -0.07 11.08 -3.75
CA ILE A 135 1.33 10.80 -3.41
C ILE A 135 2.15 10.92 -4.68
N ASN A 136 3.15 11.81 -4.64
CA ASN A 136 4.07 11.93 -5.75
C ASN A 136 5.14 10.84 -5.69
N GLN A 137 5.65 10.43 -6.86
CA GLN A 137 6.97 9.80 -6.91
C GLN A 137 8.02 10.72 -6.25
N THR A 138 9.10 10.11 -5.79
CA THR A 138 10.22 10.83 -5.18
C THR A 138 11.50 10.61 -5.99
N ALA A 139 12.56 11.36 -5.67
CA ALA A 139 13.88 11.10 -6.24
C ALA A 139 14.41 9.69 -5.88
N ALA A 140 13.88 9.06 -4.83
CA ALA A 140 14.24 7.70 -4.43
C ALA A 140 13.50 6.61 -5.23
N GLY A 141 12.44 6.98 -5.96
CA GLY A 141 11.68 6.05 -6.79
C GLY A 141 10.18 6.31 -6.82
N GLU A 142 9.49 5.36 -7.43
CA GLU A 142 8.05 5.33 -7.68
C GLU A 142 7.23 5.06 -6.41
N ALA A 143 5.97 5.52 -6.40
CA ALA A 143 5.01 5.28 -5.33
C ALA A 143 4.16 4.03 -5.64
N PHE A 144 4.70 2.84 -5.35
CA PHE A 144 4.02 1.56 -5.58
C PHE A 144 2.72 1.37 -4.77
N SER A 145 2.06 0.24 -5.01
CA SER A 145 0.81 -0.14 -4.36
C SER A 145 0.86 -0.09 -2.84
N GLY A 146 -0.31 0.14 -2.26
CA GLY A 146 -0.47 0.18 -0.82
C GLY A 146 -1.93 0.31 -0.40
N SER A 147 -2.14 0.26 0.91
CA SER A 147 -3.45 0.32 1.54
C SER A 147 -3.64 1.63 2.30
N ALA A 148 -4.88 1.99 2.59
CA ALA A 148 -5.19 3.14 3.42
C ALA A 148 -6.12 2.71 4.55
N VAL A 149 -5.91 3.29 5.73
CA VAL A 149 -6.80 3.13 6.87
C VAL A 149 -7.26 4.50 7.33
N ILE A 150 -8.52 4.60 7.72
CA ILE A 150 -9.06 5.78 8.37
C ILE A 150 -8.88 5.60 9.86
N ASP A 151 -8.00 6.41 10.42
CA ASP A 151 -7.76 6.47 11.85
C ASP A 151 -8.85 7.31 12.52
N ALA A 152 -9.68 6.66 13.34
CA ALA A 152 -10.80 7.30 14.03
C ALA A 152 -10.37 8.03 15.31
N ASP A 153 -9.17 7.77 15.82
CA ASP A 153 -8.74 8.17 17.16
C ASP A 153 -7.98 9.51 17.18
N PHE A 154 -7.65 10.07 16.00
CA PHE A 154 -7.11 11.43 15.89
C PHE A 154 -8.25 12.45 16.05
N SER A 155 -8.49 12.77 17.32
CA SER A 155 -9.59 13.55 17.91
C SER A 155 -10.11 14.81 17.19
N HIS A 156 -9.51 15.32 16.12
CA HIS A 156 -10.05 16.49 15.39
C HIS A 156 -9.90 16.46 13.87
N LEU A 157 -9.26 15.43 13.28
CA LEU A 157 -9.09 15.30 11.83
C LEU A 157 -9.04 13.79 11.48
N ARG A 158 -9.99 13.33 10.65
CA ARG A 158 -9.88 12.00 10.01
C ARG A 158 -8.69 12.06 9.05
N GLN A 159 -7.51 11.68 9.52
CA GLN A 159 -6.31 11.66 8.70
C GLN A 159 -6.22 10.31 7.98
N PHE A 160 -6.11 10.35 6.65
CA PHE A 160 -5.78 9.16 5.88
C PHE A 160 -4.36 8.73 6.23
N ARG A 161 -4.21 7.53 6.78
CA ARG A 161 -2.90 6.90 6.92
C ARG A 161 -2.73 5.93 5.77
N VAL A 162 -1.76 6.22 4.92
CA VAL A 162 -1.30 5.31 3.88
C VAL A 162 -0.31 4.34 4.50
N ILE A 163 -0.55 3.06 4.31
CA ILE A 163 0.36 1.97 4.66
C ILE A 163 0.92 1.45 3.33
N LEU A 164 2.21 1.73 3.10
CA LEU A 164 2.99 1.21 1.98
C LEU A 164 3.59 -0.14 2.35
#